data_AF-A0A8C8AI72-F1
#
_entry.id   AF-A0A8C8AI72-F1
#
_cell.length_a   1.000
_cell.length_b   1.000
_cell.length_c   1.000
_cell.angle_alpha   90.00
_cell.angle_beta   90.00
_cell.angle_gamma   90.00
#
_symmetry.space_group_name_H-M   'P 1'
#
loop_
_entity.id
_entity.type
_entity.pdbx_description
1 polymer ?
#
loop_
_entity_poly.entity_id
_entity_poly.type
_entity_poly.pdbx_seq_one_letter_code
_entity_poly.pdbx_strand_id
1 'polypeptide(L)'
;MAHARISANLPPDIDPTKAPIAFGRRALPKLQEELHSPELLTQQRALMALCDLVHDPENVYQAIEIGFLDNLKTLLLHHDSTVRQKTTEILCVMAMHNVGR
;
A
#
# COMPACT_ATOMS: atom_id res chain seq x y z
N MET A 1 -29.64 -27.74 -7.08
CA MET A 1 -28.99 -26.61 -7.76
C MET A 1 -28.75 -25.52 -6.73
N ALA A 2 -27.51 -25.15 -6.46
CA ALA A 2 -27.18 -24.14 -5.45
C ALA A 2 -27.31 -22.73 -6.05
N HIS A 3 -28.23 -21.93 -5.54
CA HIS A 3 -28.32 -20.51 -5.89
C HIS A 3 -27.22 -19.72 -5.18
N ALA A 4 -26.40 -19.00 -5.94
CA ALA A 4 -25.46 -18.03 -5.37
C ALA A 4 -26.25 -16.90 -4.69
N ARG A 5 -26.28 -16.90 -3.36
CA ARG A 5 -26.77 -15.79 -2.55
C ARG A 5 -25.72 -14.68 -2.57
N ILE A 6 -25.90 -13.70 -3.44
CA ILE A 6 -25.12 -12.45 -3.41
C ILE A 6 -25.68 -11.63 -2.24
N SER A 7 -25.03 -11.71 -1.08
CA SER A 7 -25.34 -10.87 0.08
C SER A 7 -24.96 -9.42 -0.24
N ALA A 8 -25.87 -8.47 0.01
CA ALA A 8 -25.60 -7.04 -0.08
C ALA A 8 -24.61 -6.56 0.99
N ASN A 9 -24.36 -7.39 2.02
CA ASN A 9 -23.40 -7.11 3.07
C ASN A 9 -22.07 -7.80 2.76
N LEU A 10 -20.97 -7.06 2.94
CA LEU A 10 -19.62 -7.59 2.95
C LEU A 10 -19.54 -8.79 3.92
N PRO A 11 -18.81 -9.87 3.56
CA PRO A 11 -18.54 -10.96 4.47
C PRO A 11 -17.99 -10.44 5.82
N PRO A 12 -18.39 -11.04 6.95
CA PRO A 12 -18.09 -10.54 8.29
C PRO A 12 -16.59 -10.43 8.61
N ASP A 13 -15.72 -11.05 7.82
CA ASP A 13 -14.25 -11.08 8.02
C ASP A 13 -13.45 -10.19 7.06
N ILE A 14 -14.08 -9.30 6.28
CA ILE A 14 -13.31 -8.36 5.45
C ILE A 14 -12.89 -7.16 6.30
N ASP A 15 -11.62 -7.13 6.67
CA ASP A 15 -10.98 -5.95 7.26
C ASP A 15 -11.06 -4.78 6.26
N PRO A 16 -11.82 -3.71 6.56
CA PRO A 16 -11.98 -2.58 5.66
C PRO A 16 -10.70 -1.76 5.52
N THR A 17 -9.64 -2.06 6.26
CA THR A 17 -8.34 -1.36 6.18
C THR A 17 -7.34 -2.10 5.29
N LYS A 18 -7.62 -3.35 4.89
CA LYS A 18 -6.75 -4.11 3.99
C LYS A 18 -7.06 -3.81 2.52
N ALA A 19 -6.03 -3.42 1.77
CA ALA A 19 -6.09 -3.43 0.30
C ALA A 19 -5.97 -4.87 -0.21
N PRO A 20 -6.71 -5.26 -1.26
CA PRO A 20 -6.42 -6.46 -2.01
C PRO A 20 -5.08 -6.31 -2.74
N ILE A 21 -4.05 -7.03 -2.30
CA ILE A 21 -2.72 -7.00 -2.92
C ILE A 21 -2.72 -7.90 -4.16
N ALA A 22 -2.27 -7.38 -5.31
CA ALA A 22 -2.09 -8.18 -6.51
C ALA A 22 -0.98 -9.24 -6.33
N PHE A 23 -1.12 -10.39 -6.96
CA PHE A 23 -0.19 -11.51 -6.75
C PHE A 23 1.21 -11.25 -7.35
N GLY A 24 2.26 -11.60 -6.58
CA GLY A 24 3.66 -11.59 -7.01
C GLY A 24 4.15 -10.22 -7.44
N ARG A 25 4.89 -10.16 -8.56
CA ARG A 25 5.51 -8.92 -9.10
C ARG A 25 4.52 -7.81 -9.45
N ARG A 26 3.21 -8.11 -9.52
CA ARG A 26 2.16 -7.11 -9.77
C ARG A 26 1.72 -6.35 -8.52
N ALA A 27 2.09 -6.82 -7.32
CA ALA A 27 1.73 -6.18 -6.05
C ALA A 27 2.10 -4.69 -6.04
N LEU A 28 3.38 -4.38 -6.21
CA LEU A 28 3.89 -3.01 -6.11
C LEU A 28 3.38 -2.09 -7.23
N PRO A 29 3.39 -2.47 -8.52
CA PRO A 29 2.79 -1.64 -9.57
C PRO A 29 1.31 -1.34 -9.33
N LYS A 30 0.55 -2.31 -8.80
CA LYS A 30 -0.87 -2.09 -8.51
C LYS A 30 -1.06 -1.09 -7.37
N LEU A 31 -0.29 -1.23 -6.30
CA LEU A 31 -0.30 -0.26 -5.20
C LEU A 31 0.10 1.14 -5.66
N GLN A 32 1.04 1.25 -6.59
CA GLN A 32 1.41 2.53 -7.19
C GLN A 32 0.23 3.21 -7.89
N GLU A 33 -0.58 2.46 -8.65
CA GLU A 33 -1.81 3.00 -9.25
C GLU A 33 -2.81 3.46 -8.16
N GLU A 34 -2.99 2.67 -7.11
CA GLU A 34 -3.95 2.93 -6.02
C GLU A 34 -3.57 4.13 -5.16
N LEU A 35 -2.28 4.43 -5.00
CA LEU A 35 -1.82 5.64 -4.32
C LEU A 35 -2.18 6.94 -5.06
N HIS A 36 -2.46 6.86 -6.36
CA HIS A 36 -2.93 7.98 -7.16
C HIS A 36 -4.46 8.01 -7.31
N SER A 37 -5.17 7.10 -6.62
CA SER A 37 -6.63 7.04 -6.63
C SER A 37 -7.23 8.35 -6.11
N PRO A 38 -8.34 8.87 -6.69
CA PRO A 38 -9.04 10.02 -6.13
C PRO A 38 -9.71 9.70 -4.79
N GLU A 39 -10.10 8.45 -4.54
CA GLU A 39 -10.60 8.03 -3.23
C GLU A 39 -9.51 7.93 -2.15
N LEU A 40 -9.67 8.73 -1.08
CA LEU A 40 -8.80 8.71 0.10
C LEU A 40 -8.67 7.32 0.72
N LEU A 41 -9.77 6.59 0.85
CA LEU A 41 -9.76 5.25 1.46
C LEU A 41 -8.91 4.26 0.65
N THR A 42 -8.90 4.39 -0.67
CA THR A 42 -8.06 3.57 -1.56
C THR A 42 -6.59 3.87 -1.34
N GLN A 43 -6.22 5.15 -1.25
CA GLN A 43 -4.84 5.55 -0.94
C GLN A 43 -4.38 5.04 0.43
N GLN A 44 -5.22 5.19 1.46
CA GLN A 44 -4.92 4.74 2.82
C GLN A 44 -4.72 3.21 2.87
N ARG A 45 -5.59 2.44 2.22
CA ARG A 45 -5.45 0.98 2.11
C ARG A 45 -4.18 0.58 1.37
N ALA A 46 -3.86 1.28 0.28
CA ALA A 46 -2.64 1.03 -0.49
C ALA A 46 -1.38 1.33 0.34
N LEU A 47 -1.38 2.39 1.15
CA LEU A 47 -0.29 2.68 2.10
C LEU A 47 -0.17 1.63 3.20
N MET A 48 -1.28 1.12 3.73
CA MET A 48 -1.26 0.03 4.71
C MET A 48 -0.63 -1.24 4.11
N ALA A 49 -1.06 -1.65 2.92
CA ALA A 49 -0.48 -2.79 2.23
C ALA A 49 1.00 -2.59 1.88
N LEU A 50 1.37 -1.38 1.45
CA LEU A 50 2.78 -1.05 1.19
C LEU A 50 3.62 -1.12 2.47
N CYS A 51 3.09 -0.64 3.60
CA CYS A 51 3.74 -0.73 4.90
C CYS A 51 4.05 -2.18 5.25
N ASP A 52 3.13 -3.11 5.02
CA ASP A 52 3.36 -4.54 5.23
C ASP A 52 4.48 -5.09 4.32
N LEU A 53 4.52 -4.67 3.05
CA LEU A 53 5.49 -5.16 2.06
C LEU A 53 6.92 -4.66 2.29
N VAL A 54 7.11 -3.40 2.70
CA VAL A 54 8.45 -2.78 2.82
C VAL A 54 9.28 -3.31 4.00
N HIS A 55 8.72 -4.17 4.86
CA HIS A 55 9.50 -4.89 5.87
C HIS A 55 10.41 -5.97 5.24
N ASP A 56 10.10 -6.41 4.01
CA ASP A 56 10.96 -7.30 3.24
C ASP A 56 11.91 -6.48 2.36
N PRO A 57 13.24 -6.61 2.55
CA PRO A 57 14.23 -5.91 1.74
C PRO A 57 14.07 -6.12 0.23
N GLU A 58 13.64 -7.30 -0.23
CA GLU A 58 13.46 -7.56 -1.67
C GLU A 58 12.38 -6.65 -2.27
N ASN A 59 11.27 -6.48 -1.54
CA ASN A 59 10.21 -5.55 -1.95
C ASN A 59 10.67 -4.10 -1.93
N VAL A 60 11.55 -3.73 -0.99
CA VAL A 60 12.15 -2.38 -0.95
C VAL A 60 12.99 -2.12 -2.21
N TYR A 61 13.85 -3.05 -2.61
CA TYR A 61 14.63 -2.91 -3.84
C TYR A 61 13.72 -2.81 -5.08
N GLN A 62 12.72 -3.68 -5.19
CA GLN A 62 11.76 -3.62 -6.29
C GLN A 62 10.99 -2.29 -6.31
N ALA A 63 10.58 -1.78 -5.14
CA ALA A 63 9.91 -0.48 -5.04
C ALA A 63 10.81 0.68 -5.48
N ILE A 64 12.10 0.62 -5.17
CA ILE A 64 13.07 1.61 -5.65
C ILE A 64 13.22 1.53 -7.18
N GLU A 65 13.33 0.33 -7.75
CA GLU A 65 13.47 0.12 -9.20
C GLU A 65 12.30 0.68 -10.01
N ILE A 66 11.07 0.58 -9.49
CA ILE A 66 9.86 1.11 -10.14
C ILE A 66 9.61 2.61 -9.88
N GLY A 67 10.50 3.29 -9.15
CA GLY A 67 10.41 4.73 -8.89
C GLY A 67 9.41 5.12 -7.80
N PHE A 68 9.12 4.23 -6.85
CA PHE A 68 8.10 4.46 -5.83
C PHE A 68 8.42 5.61 -4.88
N LEU A 69 9.70 5.91 -4.68
CA LEU A 69 10.19 6.99 -3.81
C LEU A 69 9.67 8.37 -4.21
N ASP A 70 9.52 8.64 -5.52
CA ASP A 70 9.06 9.95 -5.96
C ASP A 70 7.59 10.18 -5.61
N ASN A 71 6.76 9.13 -5.62
CA ASN A 71 5.38 9.19 -5.15
C ASN A 71 5.31 9.38 -3.63
N LEU A 72 6.16 8.69 -2.86
CA LEU A 72 6.18 8.86 -1.40
C LEU A 72 6.56 10.30 -1.02
N LYS A 73 7.47 10.95 -1.75
CA LYS A 73 7.80 12.37 -1.52
C LYS A 73 6.59 13.28 -1.71
N THR A 74 5.75 13.05 -2.72
CA THR A 74 4.54 13.88 -2.92
C THR A 74 3.49 13.63 -1.83
N LEU A 75 3.36 12.38 -1.36
CA LEU A 75 2.42 12.01 -0.30
C LEU A 75 2.79 12.58 1.09
N LEU A 76 4.05 12.97 1.32
CA LEU A 76 4.43 13.71 2.53
C LEU A 76 3.74 15.08 2.64
N LEU A 77 3.30 15.66 1.52
CA LEU A 77 2.57 16.94 1.47
C LEU A 77 1.05 16.75 1.37
N HIS A 78 0.57 15.51 1.49
CA HIS A 78 -0.85 15.20 1.36
C HIS A 78 -1.68 15.89 2.46
N HIS A 79 -2.94 16.25 2.18
CA HIS A 79 -3.81 16.96 3.12
C HIS A 79 -4.24 16.07 4.32
N ASP A 80 -4.44 14.78 4.08
CA ASP A 80 -4.80 13.80 5.10
C ASP A 80 -3.61 13.42 5.99
N SER A 81 -3.82 13.42 7.31
CA SER A 81 -2.75 13.13 8.29
C SER A 81 -2.34 11.67 8.31
N THR A 82 -3.27 10.74 8.12
CA THR A 82 -2.98 9.30 8.09
C THR A 82 -2.09 8.95 6.90
N VAL A 83 -2.37 9.53 5.73
CA VAL A 83 -1.51 9.40 4.54
C VAL A 83 -0.09 9.88 4.84
N ARG A 84 0.08 11.07 5.43
CA ARG A 84 1.42 11.60 5.77
C ARG A 84 2.15 10.73 6.80
N GLN A 85 1.46 10.29 7.84
CA GLN A 85 2.02 9.44 8.88
C GLN A 85 2.53 8.11 8.30
N LYS A 86 1.67 7.41 7.55
CA LYS A 86 2.03 6.11 6.96
C LYS A 86 3.14 6.23 5.91
N THR A 87 3.10 7.28 5.11
CA THR A 87 4.18 7.59 4.16
C THR A 87 5.52 7.80 4.89
N THR A 88 5.52 8.52 6.02
CA THR A 88 6.73 8.74 6.82
C THR A 88 7.25 7.44 7.43
N GLU A 89 6.36 6.60 7.95
CA GLU A 89 6.70 5.28 8.48
C GLU A 89 7.39 4.40 7.42
N ILE A 90 6.80 4.31 6.23
CA ILE A 90 7.36 3.57 5.09
C ILE A 90 8.76 4.08 4.73
N LEU A 91 8.94 5.40 4.62
CA LEU A 91 10.25 5.99 4.31
C LEU A 91 11.28 5.67 5.40
N CYS A 92 10.89 5.72 6.68
CA CYS A 92 11.77 5.34 7.78
C CYS A 92 12.20 3.87 7.69
N VAL A 93 11.26 2.95 7.43
CA VAL A 93 11.57 1.51 7.27
C VAL A 93 12.51 1.29 6.10
N MET A 94 12.19 1.84 4.92
CA MET A 94 13.04 1.74 3.73
C MET A 94 14.45 2.30 3.97
N ALA A 95 14.58 3.42 4.68
CA ALA A 95 15.88 4.02 4.99
C ALA A 95 16.71 3.15 5.95
N MET A 96 16.07 2.46 6.90
CA MET A 96 16.77 1.56 7.83
C MET A 96 17.38 0.34 7.13
N HIS A 97 16.78 -0.13 6.03
CA HIS A 97 17.36 -1.24 5.25
C HIS A 97 18.72 -0.91 4.63
N ASN A 98 19.04 0.37 4.39
CA ASN A 98 20.32 0.79 3.84
C ASN A 98 21.46 0.91 4.87
N VAL A 99 21.16 0.90 6.18
CA VAL A 99 22.17 1.13 7.23
C VAL A 99 22.91 -0.16 7.64
N GLY A 100 22.46 -1.33 7.19
CA GLY A 100 22.92 -2.64 7.67
C GLY A 100 23.70 -3.52 6.70
N ARG A 101 24.15 -3.04 5.53
CA ARG A 101 24.94 -3.83 4.57
C ARG A 101 26.10 -3.06 3.98
#